data_AF-A0AAD3MN11-F1
#
_entry.id   AF-A0AAD3MN11-F1
#
_cell.length_a   1.000
_cell.length_b   1.000
_cell.length_c   1.000
_cell.angle_alpha   90.00
_cell.angle_beta   90.00
_cell.angle_gamma   90.00
#
_symmetry.space_group_name_H-M   'P 1'
#
loop_
_entity.id
_entity.type
_entity.pdbx_description
1 polymer ?
#
loop_
_entity_poly.entity_id
_entity_poly.type
_entity_poly.pdbx_seq_one_letter_code
_entity_poly.pdbx_strand_id
1 'polypeptide(L)'
;MNILVNLPGSSKEIAFQLQEDLMKVLNELYTVMKTYHMYHSESISAESKLKEAEKQEEKQIGRGDPVFSIRMEDKNPRRSSVKKIEKMKEKRQAKYSENKLKSIKARNEYLLTLEATNSSVFKYYIHDLSDLID
;
A
#
# COMPACT_ATOMS: atom_id res chain seq x y z
N MET A 1 17.02 31.39 45.74
CA MET A 1 17.79 30.14 45.84
C MET A 1 16.80 28.99 45.85
N ASN A 2 16.23 28.66 44.69
CA ASN A 2 15.33 27.50 44.56
C ASN A 2 16.13 26.39 43.91
N ILE A 3 16.84 25.63 44.74
CA ILE A 3 17.37 24.33 44.36
C ILE A 3 16.16 23.39 44.47
N LEU A 4 15.36 23.32 43.39
CA LEU A 4 14.53 22.16 43.15
C LEU A 4 15.51 21.03 42.85
N VAL A 5 15.76 20.25 43.89
CA VAL A 5 16.48 18.99 43.82
C VAL A 5 15.81 18.13 42.74
N ASN A 6 16.47 18.01 41.58
CA ASN A 6 16.21 16.92 40.65
C ASN A 6 16.51 15.62 41.42
N LEU A 7 15.47 14.98 41.93
CA LEU A 7 15.60 13.67 42.56
C LEU A 7 15.93 12.66 41.45
N PRO A 8 17.03 11.89 41.55
CA PRO A 8 17.43 10.95 40.50
C PRO A 8 16.38 9.88 40.17
N GLY A 9 15.38 9.67 41.03
CA GLY A 9 14.22 8.82 40.77
C GLY A 9 13.26 9.38 39.70
N SER A 10 12.94 10.68 39.75
CA SER A 10 11.99 11.29 38.81
C SER A 10 12.60 11.46 37.41
N SER A 11 13.88 11.81 37.30
CA SER A 11 14.55 11.93 36.00
C SER A 11 14.65 10.57 35.29
N LYS A 12 14.88 9.49 36.03
CA LYS A 12 14.91 8.13 35.46
C LYS A 12 13.53 7.69 34.95
N GLU A 13 12.46 8.01 35.68
CA GLU A 13 11.09 7.73 35.24
C GLU A 13 10.70 8.53 33.99
N ILE A 14 11.07 9.82 33.93
CA ILE A 14 10.86 10.67 32.74
C ILE A 14 11.60 10.11 31.53
N ALA A 15 12.88 9.73 31.70
CA ALA A 15 13.69 9.12 30.65
C ALA A 15 13.03 7.84 30.10
N PHE A 16 12.52 6.99 31.00
CA PHE A 16 11.87 5.75 30.63
C PHE A 16 10.57 6.01 29.86
N GLN A 17 9.75 6.97 30.32
CA GLN A 17 8.52 7.36 29.64
C GLN A 17 8.80 7.87 28.22
N LEU A 18 9.81 8.74 28.04
CA LEU A 18 10.20 9.25 26.72
C LEU A 18 10.65 8.11 25.79
N GLN A 19 11.39 7.13 26.30
CA GLN A 19 11.79 5.95 25.52
C GLN A 19 10.61 5.06 25.15
N GLU A 20 9.67 4.82 26.07
CA GLU A 20 8.46 4.06 25.78
C GLU A 20 7.62 4.74 24.70
N ASP A 21 7.46 6.05 24.78
CA ASP A 21 6.68 6.80 23.81
C ASP A 21 7.34 6.76 22.43
N LEU A 22 8.67 6.93 22.36
CA LEU A 22 9.42 6.76 21.11
C LEU A 22 9.23 5.36 20.52
N MET A 23 9.30 4.32 21.34
CA MET A 23 9.07 2.93 20.90
C MET A 23 7.65 2.71 20.39
N LYS A 24 6.64 3.34 20.98
CA LYS A 24 5.25 3.27 20.47
C LYS A 24 5.16 3.83 19.06
N VAL A 25 5.74 5.02 18.80
CA VAL A 25 5.67 5.63 17.46
C VAL A 25 6.43 4.80 16.42
N LEU A 26 7.56 4.19 16.79
CA LEU A 26 8.33 3.30 15.91
C LEU A 26 7.55 2.01 15.58
N ASN A 27 6.86 1.42 16.57
CA ASN A 27 6.04 0.23 16.37
C ASN A 27 4.81 0.51 15.49
N GLU A 28 4.21 1.68 15.65
CA GLU A 28 3.11 2.13 14.78
C GLU A 28 3.59 2.27 13.34
N LEU A 29 4.72 2.96 13.12
CA LEU A 29 5.33 3.11 11.78
C LEU A 29 5.59 1.76 11.12
N TYR A 30 6.14 0.80 11.87
CA TYR A 30 6.39 -0.54 11.35
C TYR A 30 5.10 -1.24 10.90
N THR A 31 4.03 -1.13 11.68
CA THR A 31 2.73 -1.74 11.38
C THR A 31 2.10 -1.14 10.12
N VAL A 32 2.11 0.19 9.99
CA VAL A 32 1.58 0.89 8.82
C VAL A 32 2.42 0.56 7.57
N MET A 33 3.76 0.52 7.70
CA MET A 33 4.65 0.13 6.60
C MET A 33 4.37 -1.29 6.09
N LYS A 34 4.19 -2.27 6.99
CA LYS A 34 3.84 -3.65 6.60
C LYS A 34 2.51 -3.69 5.84
N THR A 35 1.52 -2.94 6.30
CA THR A 35 0.20 -2.84 5.66
C THR A 35 0.31 -2.27 4.25
N TYR A 36 1.08 -1.19 4.08
CA TYR A 36 1.37 -0.63 2.75
C TYR A 36 2.03 -1.67 1.82
N HIS A 37 3.09 -2.34 2.26
CA HIS A 37 3.77 -3.34 1.44
C HIS A 37 2.88 -4.53 1.06
N MET A 38 2.00 -4.96 1.97
CA MET A 38 1.01 -6.00 1.70
C MET A 38 0.06 -5.56 0.58
N TYR A 39 -0.60 -4.41 0.71
CA TYR A 39 -1.52 -3.92 -0.33
C TYR A 39 -0.81 -3.55 -1.64
N HIS A 40 0.43 -3.07 -1.57
CA HIS A 40 1.24 -2.82 -2.77
C HIS A 40 1.48 -4.11 -3.56
N SER A 41 1.87 -5.19 -2.86
CA SER A 41 2.07 -6.51 -3.47
C SER A 41 0.78 -7.05 -4.10
N GLU A 42 -0.36 -6.91 -3.40
CA GLU A 42 -1.67 -7.31 -3.93
C GLU A 42 -2.10 -6.49 -5.16
N SER A 43 -1.77 -5.19 -5.19
CA SER A 43 -2.01 -4.33 -6.34
C SER A 43 -1.16 -4.73 -7.54
N ILE A 44 0.13 -5.00 -7.36
CA ILE A 44 1.02 -5.49 -8.42
C ILE A 44 0.52 -6.83 -8.96
N SER A 45 0.15 -7.76 -8.09
CA SER A 45 -0.37 -9.07 -8.50
C SER A 45 -1.66 -8.94 -9.32
N ALA A 46 -2.58 -8.05 -8.93
CA ALA A 46 -3.80 -7.80 -9.69
C ALA A 46 -3.52 -7.15 -11.05
N GLU A 47 -2.55 -6.23 -11.12
CA GLU A 47 -2.10 -5.59 -12.36
C GLU A 47 -1.54 -6.62 -13.36
N SER A 48 -0.68 -7.52 -12.89
CA SER A 48 -0.11 -8.58 -13.73
C SER A 48 -1.19 -9.49 -14.31
N LYS A 49 -2.17 -9.89 -13.50
CA LYS A 49 -3.30 -10.72 -13.96
C LYS A 49 -4.19 -10.00 -14.99
N LEU A 50 -4.35 -8.68 -14.86
CA LEU A 50 -5.06 -7.87 -15.83
C LEU A 50 -4.30 -7.82 -17.16
N LYS A 51 -3.00 -7.49 -17.13
CA LYS A 51 -2.13 -7.44 -18.32
C LYS A 51 -2.08 -8.77 -19.06
N GLU A 52 -2.02 -9.89 -18.34
CA GLU A 52 -2.08 -11.23 -18.93
C GLU A 52 -3.40 -11.49 -19.65
N ALA A 53 -4.53 -11.05 -19.08
CA ALA A 53 -5.84 -11.20 -19.70
C ALA A 53 -5.97 -10.34 -20.96
N GLU A 54 -5.45 -9.12 -20.96
CA GLU A 54 -5.41 -8.23 -22.13
C GLU A 54 -4.58 -8.83 -23.27
N LYS A 55 -3.41 -9.41 -22.96
CA LYS A 55 -2.57 -10.09 -23.96
C LYS A 55 -3.22 -11.33 -24.56
N GLN A 56 -4.06 -12.04 -23.81
CA GLN A 56 -4.82 -13.19 -24.33
C GLN A 56 -5.95 -12.76 -25.27
N GLU A 57 -6.56 -11.61 -25.01
CA GLU A 57 -7.60 -11.01 -25.85
C GLU A 57 -7.03 -10.59 -27.22
N GLU A 58 -5.91 -9.86 -27.23
CA GLU A 58 -5.23 -9.44 -28.47
C GLU A 58 -4.92 -10.63 -29.39
N LYS A 59 -4.49 -11.77 -28.82
CA LYS A 59 -4.23 -13.01 -29.58
C LYS A 59 -5.48 -13.67 -30.15
N GLN A 60 -6.63 -13.54 -29.49
CA GLN A 60 -7.90 -14.13 -29.98
C GLN A 60 -8.59 -13.24 -31.00
N ILE A 61 -8.56 -11.92 -30.82
CA ILE A 61 -9.13 -10.95 -31.76
C ILE A 61 -8.24 -10.83 -33.02
N GLY A 62 -6.92 -10.89 -32.87
CA GLY A 62 -5.95 -10.82 -33.97
C GLY A 62 -5.87 -12.06 -34.89
N ARG A 63 -6.60 -13.15 -34.59
CA ARG A 63 -6.67 -14.36 -35.44
C ARG A 63 -7.83 -14.35 -36.45
N GLY A 64 -8.52 -13.23 -36.60
CA GLY A 64 -9.57 -13.04 -37.60
C GLY A 64 -8.99 -12.74 -38.98
N ASP A 65 -8.39 -13.73 -39.63
CA ASP A 65 -7.99 -13.61 -41.05
C ASP A 65 -9.26 -13.46 -41.93
N PRO A 66 -9.40 -12.42 -42.79
CA PRO A 66 -10.65 -12.15 -43.50
C PRO A 66 -10.97 -13.15 -44.63
N VAL A 67 -10.07 -14.08 -44.96
CA VAL A 67 -10.07 -14.71 -46.29
C VAL A 67 -10.91 -16.00 -46.39
N PHE A 68 -11.36 -16.63 -45.29
CA PHE A 68 -11.93 -18.00 -45.39
C PHE A 68 -13.26 -18.29 -44.68
N SER A 69 -14.07 -17.30 -44.29
CA SER A 69 -15.38 -17.57 -43.66
C SER A 69 -16.58 -17.02 -44.43
N ILE A 70 -16.65 -17.33 -45.73
CA ILE A 70 -17.94 -17.43 -46.45
C ILE A 70 -18.43 -18.87 -46.26
N ARG A 71 -19.02 -19.15 -45.11
CA ARG A 71 -20.02 -20.23 -44.93
C ARG A 71 -20.80 -19.91 -43.67
N MET A 72 -22.02 -19.41 -43.90
CA MET A 72 -22.98 -19.07 -42.87
C MET A 72 -23.40 -20.33 -42.11
N GLU A 73 -23.32 -20.26 -40.78
CA GLU A 73 -24.18 -20.90 -39.76
C GLU A 73 -23.54 -20.90 -38.36
N ASP A 74 -22.54 -20.05 -38.07
CA ASP A 74 -21.93 -20.06 -36.71
C ASP A 74 -21.52 -18.68 -36.19
N LYS A 75 -22.36 -17.67 -36.46
CA LYS A 75 -22.13 -16.28 -36.02
C LYS A 75 -22.34 -16.08 -34.51
N ASN A 76 -22.93 -17.06 -33.81
CA ASN A 76 -23.33 -16.92 -32.41
C ASN A 76 -22.24 -17.28 -31.37
N PRO A 77 -21.44 -18.37 -31.48
CA PRO A 77 -20.45 -18.72 -30.46
C PRO A 77 -19.24 -17.77 -30.42
N ARG A 78 -18.82 -17.21 -31.57
CA ARG A 78 -17.77 -16.16 -31.59
C ARG A 78 -18.20 -14.89 -30.86
N ARG A 79 -19.47 -14.50 -30.97
CA ARG A 79 -19.98 -13.29 -30.32
C ARG A 79 -20.16 -13.48 -28.81
N SER A 80 -20.46 -14.70 -28.36
CA SER A 80 -20.60 -15.03 -26.94
C SER A 80 -19.25 -15.20 -26.23
N SER A 81 -18.22 -15.75 -26.91
CA SER A 81 -16.87 -15.87 -26.35
C SER A 81 -16.21 -14.51 -26.13
N VAL A 82 -16.35 -13.57 -27.08
CA VAL A 82 -15.86 -12.19 -26.95
C VAL A 82 -16.50 -11.49 -25.75
N LYS A 83 -17.84 -11.54 -25.63
CA LYS A 83 -18.54 -10.98 -24.45
C LYS A 83 -18.09 -11.58 -23.12
N LYS A 84 -17.75 -12.88 -23.11
CA LYS A 84 -17.23 -13.54 -21.90
C LYS A 84 -15.82 -13.05 -21.54
N ILE A 85 -14.98 -12.77 -22.53
CA ILE A 85 -13.63 -12.22 -22.34
C ILE A 85 -13.71 -10.79 -21.81
N GLU A 86 -14.54 -9.94 -22.43
CA GLU A 86 -14.79 -8.56 -21.98
C GLU A 86 -15.24 -8.53 -20.51
N LYS A 87 -16.24 -9.34 -20.14
CA LYS A 87 -16.71 -9.41 -18.75
C LYS A 87 -15.64 -9.88 -17.77
N MET A 88 -14.77 -10.80 -18.19
CA MET A 88 -13.64 -11.27 -17.38
C MET A 88 -12.57 -10.18 -17.21
N LYS A 89 -12.36 -9.34 -18.23
CA LYS A 89 -11.46 -8.18 -18.17
C LYS A 89 -12.01 -7.11 -17.25
N GLU A 90 -13.29 -6.74 -17.38
CA GLU A 90 -13.94 -5.78 -16.49
C GLU A 90 -13.82 -6.21 -15.02
N LYS A 91 -14.03 -7.49 -14.73
CA LYS A 91 -13.85 -8.03 -13.37
C LYS A 91 -12.41 -7.87 -12.87
N ARG A 92 -11.40 -8.12 -13.72
CA ARG A 92 -9.99 -7.94 -13.36
C ARG A 92 -9.61 -6.48 -13.22
N GLN A 93 -10.11 -5.61 -14.10
CA GLN A 93 -9.92 -4.17 -14.02
C GLN A 93 -10.49 -3.61 -12.73
N ALA A 94 -11.71 -3.98 -12.37
CA ALA A 94 -12.33 -3.57 -11.11
C ALA A 94 -11.50 -4.01 -9.90
N LYS A 95 -10.99 -5.25 -9.92
CA LYS A 95 -10.13 -5.77 -8.84
C LYS A 95 -8.80 -5.03 -8.73
N TYR A 96 -8.16 -4.74 -9.87
CA TYR A 96 -6.95 -3.93 -9.90
C TYR A 96 -7.19 -2.52 -9.35
N SER A 97 -8.24 -1.83 -9.82
CA SER A 97 -8.58 -0.49 -9.35
C SER A 97 -8.85 -0.45 -7.84
N GLU A 98 -9.57 -1.45 -7.31
CA GLU A 98 -9.80 -1.59 -5.87
C GLU A 98 -8.48 -1.75 -5.09
N ASN A 99 -7.63 -2.68 -5.50
CA ASN A 99 -6.35 -2.93 -4.83
C ASN A 99 -5.39 -1.74 -4.97
N LYS A 100 -5.38 -1.06 -6.12
CA LYS A 100 -4.57 0.12 -6.36
C LYS A 100 -4.98 1.26 -5.42
N LEU A 101 -6.28 1.48 -5.27
CA LEU A 101 -6.80 2.48 -4.33
C LEU A 101 -6.42 2.15 -2.88
N LYS A 102 -6.52 0.88 -2.46
CA LYS A 102 -6.08 0.43 -1.12
C LYS A 102 -4.59 0.68 -0.90
N SER A 103 -3.75 0.31 -1.89
CA SER A 103 -2.31 0.55 -1.84
C SER A 103 -1.97 2.05 -1.74
N ILE A 104 -2.65 2.91 -2.50
CA ILE A 104 -2.44 4.37 -2.42
C ILE A 104 -2.83 4.92 -1.06
N LYS A 105 -3.98 4.51 -0.51
CA LYS A 105 -4.42 4.96 0.82
C LYS A 105 -3.42 4.56 1.90
N ALA A 106 -3.00 3.30 1.93
CA ALA A 106 -2.00 2.83 2.89
C ALA A 106 -0.62 3.47 2.67
N ARG A 107 -0.25 3.81 1.42
CA ARG A 107 0.97 4.58 1.14
C ARG A 107 0.91 5.98 1.76
N ASN A 108 -0.23 6.66 1.62
CA ASN A 108 -0.39 8.00 2.18
C ASN A 108 -0.36 7.96 3.71
N GLU A 109 -1.02 6.98 4.32
CA GLU A 109 -0.95 6.75 5.76
C GLU A 109 0.50 6.47 6.21
N TYR A 110 1.22 5.59 5.51
CA TYR A 110 2.63 5.32 5.78
C TYR A 110 3.49 6.58 5.73
N LEU A 111 3.32 7.44 4.73
CA LEU A 111 4.09 8.68 4.61
C LEU A 111 3.76 9.67 5.73
N LEU A 112 2.48 9.81 6.11
CA LEU A 112 2.07 10.67 7.22
C LEU A 112 2.62 10.17 8.56
N THR A 113 2.53 8.86 8.84
CA THR A 113 3.10 8.26 10.05
C THR A 113 4.62 8.40 10.05
N LEU A 114 5.28 8.21 8.91
CA LEU A 114 6.74 8.37 8.80
C LEU A 114 7.19 9.80 9.14
N GLU A 115 6.47 10.81 8.64
CA GLU A 115 6.76 12.21 8.94
C GLU A 115 6.55 12.54 10.43
N ALA A 116 5.47 12.02 11.02
CA ALA A 116 5.20 12.14 12.46
C ALA A 116 6.30 11.45 13.29
N THR A 117 6.70 10.23 12.92
CA THR A 117 7.78 9.50 13.60
C THR A 117 9.11 10.24 13.51
N ASN A 118 9.47 10.75 12.32
CA ASN A 118 10.69 11.55 12.15
C ASN A 118 10.69 12.79 13.05
N SER A 119 9.55 13.46 13.17
CA SER A 119 9.38 14.61 14.06
C SER A 119 9.56 14.22 15.54
N SER A 120 8.95 13.10 15.97
CA SER A 120 9.10 12.59 17.34
C SER A 120 10.54 12.19 17.66
N VAL A 121 11.22 11.51 16.73
CA VAL A 121 12.65 11.13 16.88
C VAL A 121 13.52 12.38 17.00
N PHE A 122 13.30 13.38 16.13
CA PHE A 122 14.03 14.64 16.17
C PHE A 122 13.86 15.34 17.52
N LYS A 123 12.61 15.48 17.98
CA LYS A 123 12.30 16.12 19.27
C LYS A 123 13.00 15.40 20.43
N TYR A 124 12.93 14.06 20.46
CA TYR A 124 13.55 13.26 21.51
C TYR A 124 15.05 13.53 21.62
N TYR A 125 15.77 13.52 20.50
CA TYR A 125 17.23 13.67 20.51
C TYR A 125 17.71 15.11 20.70
N ILE A 126 16.99 16.10 20.17
CA ILE A 126 17.45 17.49 20.16
C ILE A 126 16.96 18.28 21.38
N HIS A 127 15.78 17.95 21.90
CA HIS A 127 15.16 18.69 22.99
C HIS A 127 15.08 17.83 24.25
N ASP A 128 14.33 16.73 24.19
CA ASP A 128 13.93 16.01 25.41
C ASP A 128 15.14 15.39 26.15
N LEU A 129 16.18 14.93 25.43
CA LEU A 129 17.42 14.46 26.06
C LEU A 129 18.29 15.60 26.64
N SER A 130 18.29 16.78 26.02
CA SER A 130 19.04 17.93 26.57
C SER A 130 18.40 18.39 27.87
N ASP A 131 17.08 18.61 27.84
CA ASP A 131 16.29 19.05 28.98
C ASP A 131 16.33 18.07 30.17
N LEU A 132 16.62 16.79 29.90
CA LEU A 132 16.75 15.76 30.94
C LEU A 132 18.14 15.78 31.61
N ILE A 133 19.17 16.25 30.91
CA ILE A 133 20.57 16.27 31.38
C ILE A 133 20.88 17.60 32.09
N ASP A 134 20.27 18.70 31.64
CA ASP A 134 20.37 20.05 32.23
C ASP A 134 19.64 20.16 33.59
#